data_AF-A0A427YMD5-F1
#
_entry.id   AF-A0A427YMD5-F1
#
_cell.length_a   1.000
_cell.length_b   1.000
_cell.length_c   1.000
_cell.angle_alpha   90.00
_cell.angle_beta   90.00
_cell.angle_gamma   90.00
#
_symmetry.space_group_name_H-M   'P 1'
#
loop_
_entity.id
_entity.type
_entity.pdbx_description
1 polymer ?
#
loop_
_entity_poly.entity_id
_entity_poly.type
_entity_poly.pdbx_seq_one_letter_code
_entity_poly.pdbx_strand_id
1 'polypeptide(L)'
;MRVSLSLSLLLLPAAALAAPAANFLNTAIARTVELGGSTTSVTTQYNVKSLVDGPGEYWLPLAGKEGEEPAWWEVNVGGKGVDGVKLVPRESSEGAPTVVVPLGKMKKDDTVTLSLTYTTIHAAKPLPATIEQRDPQYLLWKTESTYVDSWYPVDVERVKIRSPSPNILRHSSVPTTYTRDNTVTRASATITLGPFHSVPATLGGSSVEQQPFEVHYETKEPVMALRSLRRSAEVSHWGGNLNIQDELDLTNMGPKLKGHFSRLAHQQSRFHAAMPAQIFTDLTLRLPPTAHSVYYYDTIGNVSTSKFRAGSTPETAKSSKVRTSPRTVEGLLELKPRYPILGGWNYSFVVGWDMPLGDALKTDVAAVKNVLAVPFLTGVKDLVADDVELKIVLPEAARDVEVFTPFAVDSITHSMHRTYLDSIGRPAITIKKAHCTENHAQTIYVSYTYPVSSLLHKPLTVAGVVLGLFMLGLGLRRVDYSIERKK
;
A
#
# COMPACT_ATOMS: atom_id res chain seq x y z
N MET A 1 10.99 -8.32 55.18
CA MET A 1 12.14 -7.77 54.43
C MET A 1 11.84 -7.94 52.94
N ARG A 2 11.49 -6.83 52.28
CA ARG A 2 11.34 -6.75 50.82
C ARG A 2 12.71 -6.38 50.25
N VAL A 3 13.22 -7.13 49.28
CA VAL A 3 14.35 -6.71 48.46
C VAL A 3 13.86 -6.66 47.03
N SER A 4 13.62 -5.44 46.56
CA SER A 4 13.29 -5.09 45.18
C SER A 4 14.58 -5.00 44.37
N LEU A 5 14.79 -5.89 43.40
CA LEU A 5 15.78 -5.69 42.35
C LEU A 5 15.13 -4.84 41.25
N SER A 6 15.43 -3.55 41.26
CA SER A 6 15.16 -2.62 40.18
C SER A 6 16.16 -2.88 39.04
N LEU A 7 15.68 -3.46 37.94
CA LEU A 7 16.44 -3.62 36.70
C LEU A 7 16.36 -2.29 35.93
N SER A 8 17.38 -1.46 36.09
CA SER A 8 17.52 -0.19 35.38
C SER A 8 17.78 -0.46 33.89
N LEU A 9 16.78 -0.18 33.05
CA LEU A 9 16.91 -0.18 31.60
C LEU A 9 17.81 1.01 31.21
N LEU A 10 19.10 0.76 30.95
CA LEU A 10 19.99 1.73 30.33
C LEU A 10 19.51 1.96 28.89
N LEU A 11 18.81 3.08 28.65
CA LEU A 11 18.69 3.64 27.31
C LEU A 11 20.10 4.06 26.85
N LEU A 12 20.69 3.25 25.97
CA LEU A 12 21.79 3.73 25.13
C LEU A 12 21.22 4.83 24.21
N PRO A 13 21.81 6.04 24.18
CA PRO A 13 21.42 7.02 23.19
C PRO A 13 21.73 6.45 21.81
N ALA A 14 20.76 6.49 20.90
CA ALA A 14 21.00 6.19 19.49
C ALA A 14 22.11 7.13 19.00
N ALA A 15 23.29 6.59 18.73
CA ALA A 15 24.38 7.35 18.17
C ALA A 15 23.93 7.83 16.78
N ALA A 16 23.81 9.15 16.61
CA ALA A 16 23.67 9.75 15.28
C ALA A 16 24.87 9.28 14.44
N LEU A 17 24.61 8.60 13.33
CA LEU A 17 25.69 8.26 12.41
C LEU A 17 26.23 9.56 11.82
N ALA A 18 27.55 9.74 11.88
CA ALA A 18 28.22 10.84 11.23
C ALA A 18 28.01 10.79 9.71
N ALA A 19 28.02 11.95 9.05
CA ALA A 19 27.96 12.06 7.60
C ALA A 19 28.90 11.06 6.89
N PRO A 20 28.48 10.49 5.75
CA PRO A 20 29.25 9.45 5.08
C PRO A 20 30.60 9.96 4.59
N ALA A 21 31.61 9.08 4.58
CA ALA A 21 32.91 9.39 4.01
C ALA A 21 32.77 9.77 2.53
N ALA A 22 33.48 10.82 2.09
CA ALA A 22 33.46 11.34 0.73
C ALA A 22 34.27 10.46 -0.25
N ASN A 23 33.94 9.17 -0.30
CA ASN A 23 34.61 8.15 -1.12
C ASN A 23 34.03 8.00 -2.53
N PHE A 24 32.90 8.67 -2.80
CA PHE A 24 32.14 8.56 -4.04
C PHE A 24 31.93 9.92 -4.70
N LEU A 25 31.81 9.90 -6.02
CA LEU A 25 31.44 11.03 -6.87
C LEU A 25 30.28 10.61 -7.78
N ASN A 26 29.22 11.41 -7.85
CA ASN A 26 28.14 11.18 -8.80
C ASN A 26 28.49 11.83 -10.14
N THR A 27 28.91 11.04 -11.13
CA THR A 27 29.30 11.56 -12.45
C THR A 27 28.10 12.03 -13.26
N ALA A 28 26.95 11.38 -13.09
CA ALA A 28 25.70 11.82 -13.67
C ALA A 28 24.50 11.41 -12.82
N ILE A 29 23.53 12.32 -12.67
CA ILE A 29 22.21 12.00 -12.10
C ILE A 29 21.12 12.33 -13.10
N ALA A 30 20.22 11.38 -13.34
CA ALA A 30 19.03 11.57 -14.16
C ALA A 30 17.78 11.23 -13.34
N ARG A 31 17.01 12.26 -12.96
CA ARG A 31 15.75 12.10 -12.24
C ARG A 31 14.57 12.29 -13.19
N THR A 32 13.59 11.40 -13.11
CA THR A 32 12.29 11.53 -13.76
C THR A 32 11.21 11.52 -12.69
N VAL A 33 10.41 12.58 -12.63
CA VAL A 33 9.25 12.73 -11.76
C VAL A 33 8.01 12.62 -12.64
N GLU A 34 7.18 11.62 -12.40
CA GLU A 34 5.90 11.43 -13.07
C GLU A 34 4.78 11.86 -12.14
N LEU A 35 4.16 12.99 -12.48
CA LEU A 35 3.09 13.59 -11.71
C LEU A 35 1.78 12.82 -11.99
N GLY A 36 1.15 12.33 -10.93
CA GLY A 36 -0.17 11.71 -10.98
C GLY A 36 -1.22 12.52 -10.23
N GLY A 37 -2.36 11.90 -9.95
CA GLY A 37 -3.39 12.49 -9.09
C GLY A 37 -3.03 12.33 -7.61
N SER A 38 -3.18 11.12 -7.10
CA SER A 38 -2.95 10.80 -5.69
C SER A 38 -1.52 10.34 -5.39
N THR A 39 -0.79 9.93 -6.42
CA THR A 39 0.58 9.40 -6.38
C THR A 39 1.52 10.23 -7.25
N THR A 40 2.78 10.31 -6.85
CA THR A 40 3.87 10.81 -7.70
C THR A 40 4.96 9.75 -7.71
N SER A 41 5.29 9.24 -8.90
CA SER A 41 6.37 8.26 -9.07
C SER A 41 7.67 8.98 -9.43
N VAL A 42 8.74 8.65 -8.73
CA VAL A 42 10.06 9.23 -8.99
C VAL A 42 11.05 8.12 -9.26
N THR A 43 11.72 8.20 -10.40
CA THR A 43 12.84 7.32 -10.77
C THR A 43 14.09 8.16 -10.91
N THR A 44 15.12 7.87 -10.12
CA THR A 44 16.41 8.54 -10.19
C THR A 44 17.52 7.53 -10.49
N GLN A 45 18.27 7.77 -11.57
CA GLN A 45 19.45 7.00 -11.93
C GLN A 45 20.70 7.78 -11.51
N TYR A 46 21.59 7.12 -10.78
CA TYR A 46 22.86 7.66 -10.31
C TYR A 46 24.00 6.87 -10.96
N ASN A 47 24.85 7.54 -11.73
CA ASN A 47 26.13 6.98 -12.14
C ASN A 47 27.16 7.37 -11.10
N VAL A 48 27.57 6.39 -10.30
CA VAL A 48 28.46 6.57 -9.15
C VAL A 48 29.85 6.10 -9.51
N LYS A 49 30.85 6.93 -9.25
CA LYS A 49 32.27 6.64 -9.42
C LYS A 49 32.97 6.51 -8.07
N SER A 50 33.79 5.48 -7.90
CA SER A 50 34.61 5.32 -6.70
C SER A 50 35.88 6.16 -6.76
N LEU A 51 36.22 6.86 -5.67
CA LEU A 51 37.45 7.65 -5.54
C LEU A 51 38.61 6.86 -4.90
N VAL A 52 38.30 5.74 -4.24
CA VAL A 52 39.24 4.89 -3.51
C VAL A 52 39.02 3.41 -3.83
N ASP A 53 39.97 2.55 -3.50
CA ASP A 53 39.76 1.11 -3.53
C ASP A 53 38.95 0.67 -2.31
N GLY A 54 37.87 -0.08 -2.54
CA GLY A 54 36.98 -0.56 -1.49
C GLY A 54 36.24 0.57 -0.76
N PRO A 55 35.40 1.36 -1.45
CA PRO A 55 34.83 2.61 -0.91
C PRO A 55 33.79 2.40 0.21
N GLY A 56 33.37 1.16 0.46
CA GLY A 56 32.44 0.79 1.52
C GLY A 56 30.97 0.90 1.09
N GLU A 57 30.18 1.63 1.87
CA GLU A 57 28.73 1.75 1.69
C GLU A 57 28.35 3.09 1.06
N TYR A 58 27.40 3.08 0.13
CA TYR A 58 26.88 4.28 -0.50
C TYR A 58 25.57 4.72 0.16
N TRP A 59 25.49 6.00 0.49
CA TRP A 59 24.35 6.60 1.18
C TRP A 59 23.44 7.28 0.16
N LEU A 60 22.24 6.74 -0.01
CA LEU A 60 21.25 7.15 -0.99
C LEU A 60 20.04 7.78 -0.28
N PRO A 61 19.86 9.11 -0.35
CA PRO A 61 18.75 9.76 0.34
C PRO A 61 17.42 9.45 -0.35
N LEU A 62 16.41 9.10 0.44
CA LEU A 62 15.03 8.92 -0.03
C LEU A 62 14.31 10.27 -0.17
N ALA A 63 14.62 11.20 0.71
CA ALA A 63 14.09 12.56 0.71
C ALA A 63 15.11 13.54 1.30
N GLY A 64 14.98 14.83 0.95
CA GLY A 64 15.73 15.92 1.59
C GLY A 64 15.34 16.13 3.06
N LYS A 65 16.02 17.06 3.74
CA LYS A 65 15.84 17.30 5.19
C LYS A 65 14.39 17.61 5.60
N GLU A 66 13.66 18.33 4.74
CA GLU A 66 12.26 18.71 4.95
C GLU A 66 11.28 17.91 4.06
N GLY A 67 11.78 16.94 3.28
CA GLY A 67 10.96 16.16 2.36
C GLY A 67 10.13 15.08 3.04
N GLU A 68 8.97 14.75 2.46
CA GLU A 68 8.13 13.65 2.94
C GLU A 68 8.80 12.29 2.66
N GLU A 69 8.66 11.36 3.60
CA GLU A 69 9.11 9.99 3.40
C GLU A 69 8.25 9.30 2.34
N PRO A 70 8.86 8.58 1.39
CA PRO A 70 8.10 7.90 0.36
C PRO A 70 7.30 6.73 0.94
N ALA A 71 6.09 6.55 0.41
CA ALA A 71 5.23 5.42 0.74
C ALA A 71 5.86 4.08 0.32
N TRP A 72 6.56 4.06 -0.82
CA TRP A 72 7.24 2.88 -1.36
C TRP A 72 8.58 3.29 -1.95
N TRP A 73 9.59 2.43 -1.85
CA TRP A 73 10.88 2.63 -2.51
C TRP A 73 11.57 1.31 -2.83
N GLU A 74 12.37 1.32 -3.90
CA GLU A 74 13.17 0.20 -4.38
C GLU A 74 14.51 0.72 -4.91
N VAL A 75 15.57 -0.06 -4.66
CA VAL A 75 16.92 0.23 -5.13
C VAL A 75 17.44 -0.92 -5.97
N ASN A 76 17.94 -0.62 -7.16
CA ASN A 76 18.62 -1.59 -8.02
C ASN A 76 20.05 -1.12 -8.31
N VAL A 77 20.99 -2.07 -8.36
CA VAL A 77 22.39 -1.87 -8.79
C VAL A 77 22.59 -2.60 -10.11
N GLY A 78 23.00 -1.90 -11.16
CA GLY A 78 23.25 -2.51 -12.48
C GLY A 78 22.02 -3.23 -13.06
N GLY A 79 20.81 -2.76 -12.72
CA GLY A 79 19.54 -3.35 -13.16
C GLY A 79 19.07 -4.58 -12.38
N LYS A 80 19.73 -4.92 -11.27
CA LYS A 80 19.32 -6.02 -10.38
C LYS A 80 18.97 -5.50 -8.99
N GLY A 81 17.96 -6.11 -8.36
CA GLY A 81 17.64 -5.86 -6.97
C GLY A 81 18.83 -6.19 -6.05
N VAL A 82 18.96 -5.43 -4.98
CA VAL A 82 20.08 -5.53 -4.05
C VAL A 82 19.60 -6.09 -2.73
N ASP A 83 20.24 -7.17 -2.27
CA ASP A 83 20.04 -7.69 -0.92
C ASP A 83 20.91 -6.95 0.09
N GLY A 84 20.43 -6.82 1.33
CA GLY A 84 21.19 -6.21 2.43
C GLY A 84 21.15 -4.67 2.47
N VAL A 85 20.19 -4.07 1.75
CA VAL A 85 19.89 -2.64 1.82
C VAL A 85 19.34 -2.28 3.21
N LYS A 86 19.90 -1.25 3.85
CA LYS A 86 19.47 -0.81 5.19
C LYS A 86 18.86 0.57 5.14
N LEU A 87 17.68 0.74 5.75
CA LEU A 87 17.08 2.05 5.97
C LEU A 87 17.68 2.67 7.23
N VAL A 88 18.26 3.86 7.10
CA VAL A 88 18.67 4.73 8.20
C VAL A 88 17.56 5.77 8.38
N PRO A 89 16.81 5.73 9.51
CA PRO A 89 15.74 6.68 9.78
C PRO A 89 16.24 8.11 9.85
N ARG A 90 15.36 9.06 9.56
CA ARG A 90 15.61 10.51 9.60
C ARG A 90 16.33 11.00 10.86
N GLU A 91 16.00 10.44 12.02
CA GLU A 91 16.61 10.77 13.32
C GLU A 91 18.12 10.44 13.39
N SER A 92 18.55 9.46 12.59
CA SER A 92 19.93 8.95 12.57
C SER A 92 20.74 9.46 11.38
N SER A 93 20.17 10.29 10.50
CA SER A 93 20.77 10.72 9.22
C SER A 93 20.64 12.23 8.97
N GLU A 94 20.95 13.05 9.98
CA GLU A 94 20.92 14.53 9.92
C GLU A 94 19.63 15.11 9.31
N GLY A 95 18.49 14.45 9.52
CA GLY A 95 17.20 14.91 9.02
C GLY A 95 16.79 14.39 7.64
N ALA A 96 17.62 13.61 6.93
CA ALA A 96 17.31 13.09 5.60
C ALA A 96 17.22 11.55 5.60
N PRO A 97 16.03 10.93 5.50
CA PRO A 97 15.88 9.47 5.53
C PRO A 97 16.71 8.86 4.39
N THR A 98 17.60 7.93 4.74
CA THR A 98 18.66 7.48 3.82
C THR A 98 18.72 5.96 3.76
N VAL A 99 18.90 5.44 2.56
CA VAL A 99 19.11 4.03 2.30
C VAL A 99 20.58 3.77 2.04
N VAL A 100 21.15 2.77 2.72
CA VAL A 100 22.56 2.41 2.63
C VAL A 100 22.72 1.18 1.75
N VAL A 101 23.52 1.32 0.69
CA VAL A 101 23.75 0.30 -0.34
C VAL A 101 25.20 -0.20 -0.25
N PRO A 102 25.45 -1.50 -0.05
CA PRO A 102 26.80 -2.03 0.06
C PRO A 102 27.52 -2.04 -1.30
N LEU A 103 28.52 -1.18 -1.49
CA LEU A 103 29.32 -1.07 -2.73
C LEU A 103 30.83 -1.38 -2.52
N GLY A 104 31.18 -2.07 -1.43
CA GLY A 104 32.57 -2.18 -0.95
C GLY A 104 33.55 -2.97 -1.83
N LYS A 105 33.13 -3.51 -2.98
CA LYS A 105 33.97 -4.30 -3.89
C LYS A 105 34.51 -3.51 -5.10
N MET A 106 34.23 -2.22 -5.18
CA MET A 106 34.68 -1.38 -6.29
C MET A 106 36.15 -1.01 -6.17
N LYS A 107 36.87 -0.98 -7.29
CA LYS A 107 38.21 -0.40 -7.37
C LYS A 107 38.10 1.12 -7.58
N LYS A 108 39.21 1.82 -7.35
CA LYS A 108 39.33 3.23 -7.68
C LYS A 108 39.01 3.46 -9.16
N ASP A 109 38.24 4.51 -9.43
CA ASP A 109 37.74 4.91 -10.74
C ASP A 109 36.70 3.98 -11.40
N ASP A 110 36.32 2.86 -10.75
CA ASP A 110 35.19 2.05 -11.21
C ASP A 110 33.89 2.84 -11.15
N THR A 111 32.99 2.56 -12.10
CA THR A 111 31.67 3.18 -12.17
C THR A 111 30.56 2.14 -12.06
N VAL A 112 29.50 2.49 -11.36
CA VAL A 112 28.30 1.66 -11.21
C VAL A 112 27.05 2.52 -11.34
N THR A 113 26.02 1.96 -11.97
CA THR A 113 24.71 2.62 -12.07
C THR A 113 23.78 2.10 -10.96
N LEU A 114 23.28 3.02 -10.14
CA LEU A 114 22.22 2.78 -9.17
C LEU A 114 20.91 3.35 -9.71
N SER A 115 19.79 2.67 -9.51
CA SER A 115 18.47 3.24 -9.73
C SER A 115 17.65 3.20 -8.45
N LEU A 116 17.12 4.35 -8.08
CA LEU A 116 16.16 4.53 -7.00
C LEU A 116 14.80 4.79 -7.62
N THR A 117 13.82 3.94 -7.34
CA THR A 117 12.42 4.19 -7.66
C THR A 117 11.66 4.36 -6.37
N TYR A 118 10.93 5.46 -6.21
CA TYR A 118 10.05 5.65 -5.05
C TYR A 118 8.74 6.30 -5.45
N THR A 119 7.74 6.12 -4.60
CA THR A 119 6.41 6.70 -4.77
C THR A 119 6.05 7.52 -3.55
N THR A 120 5.69 8.78 -3.76
CA THR A 120 5.09 9.63 -2.74
C THR A 120 3.58 9.69 -2.96
N ILE A 121 2.84 9.90 -1.87
CA ILE A 121 1.39 10.07 -1.89
C ILE A 121 1.04 11.48 -1.45
N HIS A 122 -0.10 12.02 -1.88
CA HIS A 122 -0.60 13.35 -1.48
C HIS A 122 0.35 14.54 -1.76
N ALA A 123 1.37 14.35 -2.59
CA ALA A 123 2.37 15.37 -2.93
C ALA A 123 1.78 16.52 -3.79
N ALA A 124 0.69 16.27 -4.51
CA ALA A 124 0.00 17.26 -5.33
C ALA A 124 -1.30 17.69 -4.66
N LYS A 125 -1.55 19.01 -4.61
CA LYS A 125 -2.74 19.59 -3.96
C LYS A 125 -3.62 20.34 -4.97
N PRO A 126 -4.95 20.33 -4.82
CA PRO A 126 -5.84 21.08 -5.71
C PRO A 126 -5.61 22.58 -5.61
N LEU A 127 -5.38 23.22 -6.76
CA LEU A 127 -5.33 24.67 -6.89
C LEU A 127 -6.10 25.10 -8.15
N PRO A 128 -7.21 25.84 -8.03
CA PRO A 128 -7.83 26.32 -6.79
C PRO A 128 -8.41 25.18 -5.94
N ALA A 129 -8.54 25.41 -4.62
CA ALA A 129 -9.05 24.40 -3.69
C ALA A 129 -10.55 24.07 -3.90
N THR A 130 -11.29 24.92 -4.59
CA THR A 130 -12.71 24.75 -4.91
C THR A 130 -12.97 25.08 -6.38
N ILE A 131 -13.75 24.26 -7.09
CA ILE A 131 -14.15 24.49 -8.48
C ILE A 131 -15.63 24.18 -8.70
N GLU A 132 -16.25 24.79 -9.71
CA GLU A 132 -17.63 24.46 -10.08
C GLU A 132 -17.68 23.08 -10.76
N GLN A 133 -18.87 22.48 -10.83
CA GLN A 133 -19.04 21.09 -11.28
C GLN A 133 -18.48 20.81 -12.68
N ARG A 134 -18.45 21.81 -13.57
CA ARG A 134 -17.99 21.68 -14.97
C ARG A 134 -16.59 22.21 -15.22
N ASP A 135 -15.97 22.79 -14.21
CA ASP A 135 -14.65 23.38 -14.36
C ASP A 135 -13.58 22.30 -14.56
N PRO A 136 -12.52 22.61 -15.32
CA PRO A 136 -11.34 21.77 -15.38
C PRO A 136 -10.65 21.70 -14.02
N GLN A 137 -10.04 20.55 -13.73
CA GLN A 137 -9.30 20.31 -12.52
C GLN A 137 -7.79 20.54 -12.74
N TYR A 138 -7.17 21.27 -11.82
CA TYR A 138 -5.73 21.48 -11.79
C TYR A 138 -5.15 21.14 -10.43
N LEU A 139 -3.93 20.59 -10.44
CA LEU A 139 -3.16 20.28 -9.25
C LEU A 139 -1.85 21.05 -9.26
N LEU A 140 -1.42 21.44 -8.07
CA LEU A 140 -0.13 22.04 -7.81
C LEU A 140 0.73 21.00 -7.11
N TRP A 141 1.76 20.51 -7.81
CA TRP A 141 2.82 19.73 -7.21
C TRP A 141 3.95 20.64 -6.78
N LYS A 142 4.50 20.38 -5.58
CA LYS A 142 5.60 21.16 -5.01
C LYS A 142 6.70 20.23 -4.53
N THR A 143 7.93 20.67 -4.66
CA THR A 143 9.10 20.07 -4.01
C THR A 143 9.96 21.18 -3.43
N GLU A 144 10.61 20.92 -2.29
CA GLU A 144 11.48 21.89 -1.62
C GLU A 144 12.87 21.99 -2.27
N SER A 145 13.29 20.93 -2.96
CA SER A 145 14.61 20.83 -3.59
C SER A 145 14.52 20.86 -5.11
N THR A 146 15.17 21.85 -5.74
CA THR A 146 15.33 21.87 -7.20
C THR A 146 16.38 20.84 -7.66
N TYR A 147 17.47 20.73 -6.91
CA TYR A 147 18.54 19.78 -7.18
C TYR A 147 18.22 18.43 -6.56
N VAL A 148 18.86 17.36 -7.04
CA VAL A 148 18.71 16.06 -6.41
C VAL A 148 19.42 16.05 -5.06
N ASP A 149 18.67 15.77 -4.00
CA ASP A 149 19.27 15.57 -2.67
C ASP A 149 20.32 14.44 -2.74
N SER A 150 21.53 14.72 -2.27
CA SER A 150 22.68 13.81 -2.33
C SER A 150 23.71 14.12 -1.26
N TRP A 151 24.29 13.06 -0.68
CA TRP A 151 25.41 13.13 0.26
C TRP A 151 26.77 13.34 -0.43
N TYR A 152 26.81 13.26 -1.76
CA TYR A 152 28.04 13.30 -2.54
C TYR A 152 27.96 14.40 -3.61
N PRO A 153 29.09 15.00 -4.01
CA PRO A 153 29.12 15.96 -5.11
C PRO A 153 28.67 15.32 -6.43
N VAL A 154 28.13 16.16 -7.31
CA VAL A 154 27.53 15.77 -8.59
C VAL A 154 28.14 16.56 -9.73
N ASP A 155 28.69 15.87 -10.73
CA ASP A 155 29.29 16.51 -11.91
C ASP A 155 28.24 17.08 -12.86
N VAL A 156 27.23 16.28 -13.19
CA VAL A 156 26.13 16.66 -14.07
C VAL A 156 24.82 16.06 -13.55
N GLU A 157 23.78 16.87 -13.40
CA GLU A 157 22.44 16.36 -13.13
C GLU A 157 21.36 16.96 -14.03
N ARG A 158 20.31 16.17 -14.28
CA ARG A 158 19.14 16.57 -15.07
C ARG A 158 17.87 16.02 -14.44
N VAL A 159 16.87 16.88 -14.28
CA VAL A 159 15.56 16.51 -13.72
C VAL A 159 14.50 16.68 -14.81
N LYS A 160 13.70 15.64 -15.05
CA LYS A 160 12.57 15.66 -15.97
C LYS A 160 11.29 15.50 -15.17
N ILE A 161 10.35 16.41 -15.33
CA ILE A 161 9.04 16.38 -14.69
C ILE A 161 8.00 16.17 -15.79
N ARG A 162 7.23 15.09 -15.71
CA ARG A 162 6.19 14.71 -16.67
C ARG A 162 4.82 14.93 -16.04
N SER A 163 4.01 15.78 -16.66
CA SER A 163 2.60 15.96 -16.31
C SER A 163 1.71 14.98 -17.09
N PRO A 164 0.53 14.61 -16.55
CA PRO A 164 -0.41 13.70 -17.23
C PRO A 164 -1.09 14.36 -18.44
N SER A 165 -1.19 15.69 -18.44
CA SER A 165 -1.70 16.51 -19.54
C SER A 165 -0.60 17.45 -20.05
N PRO A 166 -0.57 17.80 -21.36
CA PRO A 166 0.32 18.85 -21.88
C PRO A 166 -0.04 20.26 -21.38
N ASN A 167 -1.20 20.42 -20.74
CA ASN A 167 -1.68 21.68 -20.22
C ASN A 167 -1.06 22.00 -18.85
N ILE A 168 0.08 22.67 -18.88
CA ILE A 168 0.77 23.21 -17.71
C ILE A 168 0.55 24.73 -17.69
N LEU A 169 -0.09 25.23 -16.63
CA LEU A 169 -0.42 26.64 -16.45
C LEU A 169 0.80 27.46 -16.01
N ARG A 170 1.55 26.93 -15.02
CA ARG A 170 2.69 27.62 -14.42
C ARG A 170 3.73 26.62 -13.91
N HIS A 171 4.98 27.04 -13.93
CA HIS A 171 6.10 26.41 -13.25
C HIS A 171 7.00 27.46 -12.59
N SER A 172 7.74 27.08 -11.56
CA SER A 172 8.75 27.93 -10.93
C SER A 172 9.97 28.15 -11.82
N SER A 173 10.79 29.14 -11.50
CA SER A 173 12.16 29.29 -12.02
C SER A 173 13.13 28.40 -11.25
N VAL A 174 14.29 28.10 -11.84
CA VAL A 174 15.39 27.40 -11.15
C VAL A 174 16.55 28.36 -10.89
N PRO A 175 17.42 28.09 -9.90
CA PRO A 175 18.57 28.94 -9.63
C PRO A 175 19.58 28.91 -10.78
N THR A 176 20.30 30.03 -10.96
CA THR A 176 21.28 30.17 -12.06
C THR A 176 22.70 29.74 -11.67
N THR A 177 22.94 29.44 -10.40
CA THR A 177 24.29 29.23 -9.83
C THR A 177 25.04 28.07 -10.48
N TYR A 178 24.36 26.96 -10.74
CA TYR A 178 24.96 25.74 -11.32
C TYR A 178 24.51 25.50 -12.77
N THR A 179 23.92 26.50 -13.41
CA THR A 179 23.44 26.40 -14.80
C THR A 179 24.40 27.10 -15.76
N ARG A 180 24.66 26.48 -16.91
CA ARG A 180 25.47 27.10 -17.99
C ARG A 180 24.61 27.59 -19.17
N ASP A 181 23.53 26.88 -19.48
CA ASP A 181 22.63 27.13 -20.61
C ASP A 181 21.15 27.31 -20.15
N ASN A 182 20.22 27.44 -21.10
CA ASN A 182 18.78 27.59 -20.87
C ASN A 182 18.25 26.62 -19.79
N THR A 183 17.79 27.17 -18.67
CA THR A 183 17.71 26.48 -17.38
C THR A 183 16.48 25.59 -17.21
N VAL A 184 15.42 25.90 -17.94
CA VAL A 184 14.15 25.15 -17.97
C VAL A 184 13.68 25.05 -19.42
N THR A 185 13.54 23.84 -19.92
CA THR A 185 12.97 23.58 -21.25
C THR A 185 11.65 22.85 -21.13
N ARG A 186 10.63 23.30 -21.86
CA ARG A 186 9.32 22.66 -21.91
C ARG A 186 9.11 22.02 -23.28
N ALA A 187 8.81 20.73 -23.29
CA ALA A 187 8.40 19.98 -24.46
C ALA A 187 7.06 19.29 -24.16
N SER A 188 5.96 19.87 -24.66
CA SER A 188 4.61 19.35 -24.44
C SER A 188 4.29 19.20 -22.93
N ALA A 189 4.09 17.98 -22.44
CA ALA A 189 3.82 17.60 -21.05
C ALA A 189 5.08 17.37 -20.21
N THR A 190 6.29 17.61 -20.75
CA THR A 190 7.55 17.41 -20.02
C THR A 190 8.26 18.74 -19.79
N ILE A 191 8.63 19.01 -18.54
CA ILE A 191 9.54 20.08 -18.13
C ILE A 191 10.89 19.44 -17.82
N THR A 192 11.96 19.95 -18.41
CA THR A 192 13.33 19.51 -18.12
C THR A 192 14.09 20.65 -17.44
N LEU A 193 14.64 20.36 -16.27
CA LEU A 193 15.50 21.24 -15.49
C LEU A 193 16.97 20.84 -15.71
N GLY A 194 17.82 21.85 -15.87
CA GLY A 194 19.24 21.66 -16.14
C GLY A 194 19.56 21.39 -17.62
N PRO A 195 20.80 20.98 -17.93
CA PRO A 195 21.75 20.33 -17.04
C PRO A 195 22.34 21.28 -15.98
N PHE A 196 22.41 20.82 -14.74
CA PHE A 196 23.17 21.48 -13.67
C PHE A 196 24.56 20.85 -13.58
N HIS A 197 25.58 21.69 -13.41
CA HIS A 197 26.99 21.28 -13.46
C HIS A 197 27.70 21.54 -12.13
N SER A 198 28.50 20.56 -11.70
CA SER A 198 29.38 20.66 -10.53
C SER A 198 28.64 21.10 -9.26
N VAL A 199 27.49 20.47 -9.01
CA VAL A 199 26.67 20.71 -7.82
C VAL A 199 27.37 20.05 -6.61
N PRO A 200 27.69 20.79 -5.54
CA PRO A 200 28.24 20.20 -4.32
C PRO A 200 27.24 19.23 -3.66
N ALA A 201 27.69 18.47 -2.67
CA ALA A 201 26.77 17.68 -1.85
C ALA A 201 25.69 18.59 -1.26
N THR A 202 24.42 18.23 -1.42
CA THR A 202 23.26 19.01 -0.95
C THR A 202 22.83 18.60 0.46
N LEU A 203 23.25 17.42 0.92
CA LEU A 203 23.09 16.93 2.29
C LEU A 203 24.45 16.93 3.01
N GLY A 204 24.42 16.92 4.34
CA GLY A 204 25.59 17.08 5.20
C GLY A 204 25.81 18.52 5.68
N GLY A 205 27.07 18.87 5.96
CA GLY A 205 27.50 20.20 6.40
C GLY A 205 27.63 21.26 5.31
N SER A 206 27.28 20.93 4.06
CA SER A 206 27.35 21.83 2.90
C SER A 206 26.09 22.70 2.79
N SER A 207 26.27 24.02 2.64
CA SER A 207 25.20 25.02 2.55
C SER A 207 24.82 25.32 1.10
N VAL A 208 24.42 24.30 0.34
CA VAL A 208 23.85 24.54 -0.99
C VAL A 208 22.43 25.09 -0.80
N GLU A 209 22.18 26.30 -1.30
CA GLU A 209 20.84 26.88 -1.27
C GLU A 209 19.92 26.12 -2.24
N GLN A 210 18.96 25.39 -1.66
CA GLN A 210 17.88 24.72 -2.39
C GLN A 210 16.74 25.71 -2.59
N GLN A 211 16.15 25.73 -3.79
CA GLN A 211 14.96 26.53 -4.09
C GLN A 211 13.76 25.60 -4.31
N PRO A 212 12.59 25.90 -3.73
CA PRO A 212 11.38 25.15 -4.01
C PRO A 212 10.95 25.26 -5.47
N PHE A 213 10.54 24.13 -6.06
CA PHE A 213 10.05 24.06 -7.43
C PHE A 213 8.58 23.61 -7.45
N GLU A 214 7.75 24.35 -8.16
CA GLU A 214 6.31 24.08 -8.25
C GLU A 214 5.89 23.89 -9.70
N VAL A 215 4.93 22.99 -9.94
CA VAL A 215 4.31 22.77 -11.25
C VAL A 215 2.79 22.74 -11.08
N HIS A 216 2.11 23.64 -11.79
CA HIS A 216 0.65 23.74 -11.83
C HIS A 216 0.13 23.16 -13.15
N TYR A 217 -0.52 22.01 -13.09
CA TYR A 217 -0.88 21.22 -14.28
C TYR A 217 -2.33 20.73 -14.23
N GLU A 218 -2.90 20.48 -15.40
CA GLU A 218 -4.23 19.88 -15.55
C GLU A 218 -4.19 18.38 -15.31
N THR A 219 -5.19 17.87 -14.59
CA THR A 219 -5.45 16.43 -14.47
C THR A 219 -6.83 16.11 -15.04
N LYS A 220 -6.91 14.98 -15.76
CA LYS A 220 -8.14 14.48 -16.36
C LYS A 220 -8.73 13.28 -15.62
N GLU A 221 -8.17 12.96 -14.46
CA GLU A 221 -8.56 11.82 -13.64
C GLU A 221 -8.96 12.32 -12.23
N PRO A 222 -9.95 11.67 -11.59
CA PRO A 222 -10.33 11.99 -10.23
C PRO A 222 -9.21 11.61 -9.26
N VAL A 223 -8.99 12.44 -8.24
CA VAL A 223 -7.95 12.20 -7.23
C VAL A 223 -8.59 11.47 -6.06
N MET A 224 -8.41 10.16 -6.03
CA MET A 224 -9.06 9.29 -5.06
C MET A 224 -8.08 8.78 -4.02
N ALA A 225 -8.52 8.72 -2.76
CA ALA A 225 -7.79 8.13 -1.67
C ALA A 225 -8.74 7.33 -0.76
N LEU A 226 -8.21 6.31 -0.10
CA LEU A 226 -8.86 5.60 0.98
C LEU A 226 -8.31 6.18 2.28
N ARG A 227 -9.18 6.74 3.12
CA ARG A 227 -8.77 7.15 4.48
C ARG A 227 -8.43 5.93 5.32
N SER A 228 -9.23 4.89 5.20
CA SER A 228 -9.03 3.61 5.89
C SER A 228 -9.44 2.46 4.98
N LEU A 229 -8.62 1.42 4.99
CA LEU A 229 -8.92 0.11 4.41
C LEU A 229 -8.76 -0.94 5.50
N ARG A 230 -9.86 -1.58 5.91
CA ARG A 230 -9.84 -2.71 6.83
C ARG A 230 -10.17 -3.98 6.08
N ARG A 231 -9.16 -4.82 5.87
CA ARG A 231 -9.32 -6.13 5.25
C ARG A 231 -9.42 -7.20 6.32
N SER A 232 -10.46 -8.01 6.30
CA SER A 232 -10.52 -9.27 7.04
C SER A 232 -10.42 -10.46 6.10
N ALA A 233 -9.53 -11.38 6.43
CA ALA A 233 -9.34 -12.65 5.74
C ALA A 233 -9.70 -13.79 6.71
N GLU A 234 -10.88 -14.39 6.55
CA GLU A 234 -11.34 -15.49 7.40
C GLU A 234 -11.13 -16.84 6.72
N VAL A 235 -10.39 -17.72 7.39
CA VAL A 235 -10.06 -19.05 6.91
C VAL A 235 -11.01 -20.09 7.49
N SER A 236 -11.66 -20.88 6.63
CA SER A 236 -12.53 -21.98 7.04
C SER A 236 -12.08 -23.32 6.45
N HIS A 237 -11.50 -24.19 7.29
CA HIS A 237 -11.17 -25.57 6.90
C HIS A 237 -12.43 -26.45 6.74
N TRP A 238 -13.50 -26.16 7.49
CA TRP A 238 -14.77 -26.86 7.38
C TRP A 238 -15.52 -26.51 6.09
N GLY A 239 -15.57 -25.22 5.74
CA GLY A 239 -16.20 -24.73 4.52
C GLY A 239 -15.31 -24.85 3.28
N GLY A 240 -14.01 -25.12 3.46
CA GLY A 240 -13.04 -25.18 2.37
C GLY A 240 -12.90 -23.86 1.63
N ASN A 241 -13.10 -22.72 2.30
CA ASN A 241 -13.04 -21.39 1.69
C ASN A 241 -12.16 -20.41 2.48
N LEU A 242 -11.68 -19.39 1.76
CA LEU A 242 -11.13 -18.16 2.30
C LEU A 242 -12.11 -17.04 1.96
N ASN A 243 -12.66 -16.40 2.98
CA ASN A 243 -13.50 -15.22 2.82
C ASN A 243 -12.62 -13.97 2.96
N ILE A 244 -12.66 -13.09 1.96
CA ILE A 244 -12.06 -11.75 2.03
C ILE A 244 -13.18 -10.72 2.10
N GLN A 245 -13.07 -9.80 3.06
CA GLN A 245 -13.94 -8.64 3.18
C GLN A 245 -13.09 -7.39 3.37
N ASP A 246 -13.32 -6.40 2.53
CA ASP A 246 -12.69 -5.08 2.58
C ASP A 246 -13.74 -4.05 2.98
N GLU A 247 -13.51 -3.34 4.09
CA GLU A 247 -14.22 -2.13 4.46
C GLU A 247 -13.40 -0.93 3.99
N LEU A 248 -13.97 -0.12 3.09
CA LEU A 248 -13.28 0.97 2.40
C LEU A 248 -13.93 2.31 2.70
N ASP A 249 -13.15 3.27 3.19
CA ASP A 249 -13.55 4.66 3.36
C ASP A 249 -12.96 5.52 2.24
N LEU A 250 -13.68 5.60 1.13
CA LEU A 250 -13.24 6.32 -0.07
C LEU A 250 -13.52 7.81 0.07
N THR A 251 -12.56 8.64 -0.35
CA THR A 251 -12.68 10.09 -0.40
C THR A 251 -12.09 10.63 -1.70
N ASN A 252 -12.73 11.65 -2.25
CA ASN A 252 -12.20 12.38 -3.40
C ASN A 252 -11.42 13.59 -2.91
N MET A 253 -10.09 13.51 -2.99
CA MET A 253 -9.15 14.54 -2.56
C MET A 253 -8.95 15.66 -3.60
N GLY A 254 -9.68 15.61 -4.71
CA GLY A 254 -9.73 16.68 -5.70
C GLY A 254 -10.29 18.00 -5.14
N PRO A 255 -10.32 19.06 -5.96
CA PRO A 255 -10.86 20.35 -5.55
C PRO A 255 -12.32 20.22 -5.14
N LYS A 256 -12.69 20.85 -4.03
CA LYS A 256 -14.05 20.75 -3.48
C LYS A 256 -15.08 21.39 -4.42
N LEU A 257 -16.27 20.80 -4.48
CA LEU A 257 -17.36 21.39 -5.26
C LEU A 257 -17.71 22.79 -4.72
N LYS A 258 -17.59 23.79 -5.58
CA LYS A 258 -18.08 25.14 -5.37
C LYS A 258 -19.56 25.21 -5.76
N GLY A 259 -20.39 25.74 -4.86
CA GLY A 259 -21.83 25.86 -5.08
C GLY A 259 -22.56 24.55 -4.78
N HIS A 260 -23.48 24.15 -5.66
CA HIS A 260 -24.33 22.99 -5.46
C HIS A 260 -24.16 21.97 -6.59
N PHE A 261 -24.46 20.71 -6.31
CA PHE A 261 -24.52 19.67 -7.33
C PHE A 261 -25.76 19.86 -8.21
N SER A 262 -25.54 19.93 -9.52
CA SER A 262 -26.60 19.95 -10.53
C SER A 262 -26.69 18.59 -11.22
N ARG A 263 -27.80 17.89 -10.97
CA ARG A 263 -28.08 16.60 -11.64
C ARG A 263 -28.28 16.77 -13.15
N LEU A 264 -28.90 17.87 -13.57
CA LEU A 264 -29.07 18.20 -14.99
C LEU A 264 -27.69 18.35 -15.65
N ALA A 265 -26.78 19.08 -15.02
CA ALA A 265 -25.43 19.26 -15.54
C ALA A 265 -24.68 17.92 -15.67
N HIS A 266 -24.81 17.06 -14.66
CA HIS A 266 -24.23 15.72 -14.66
C HIS A 266 -24.82 14.82 -15.75
N GLN A 267 -26.14 14.90 -16.00
CA GLN A 267 -26.78 14.12 -17.05
C GLN A 267 -26.37 14.62 -18.44
N GLN A 268 -26.26 15.93 -18.64
CA GLN A 268 -25.77 16.52 -19.87
C GLN A 268 -24.32 16.13 -20.15
N SER A 269 -23.42 16.18 -19.15
CA SER A 269 -22.03 15.76 -19.34
C SER A 269 -21.92 14.28 -19.71
N ARG A 270 -22.75 13.42 -19.11
CA ARG A 270 -22.83 12.00 -19.49
C ARG A 270 -23.35 11.81 -20.91
N PHE A 271 -24.37 12.55 -21.33
CA PHE A 271 -24.94 12.47 -22.68
C PHE A 271 -23.91 12.87 -23.75
N HIS A 272 -23.08 13.87 -23.47
CA HIS A 272 -22.01 14.33 -24.36
C HIS A 272 -20.67 13.59 -24.19
N ALA A 273 -20.62 12.51 -23.38
CA ALA A 273 -19.39 11.78 -23.06
C ALA A 273 -18.23 12.68 -22.56
N ALA A 274 -18.57 13.78 -21.90
CA ALA A 274 -17.65 14.80 -21.44
C ALA A 274 -17.75 14.94 -19.91
N MET A 275 -17.58 13.82 -19.21
CA MET A 275 -17.59 13.83 -17.75
C MET A 275 -16.41 14.65 -17.21
N PRO A 276 -16.65 15.64 -16.33
CA PRO A 276 -15.58 16.39 -15.70
C PRO A 276 -14.66 15.47 -14.89
N ALA A 277 -13.35 15.72 -14.99
CA ALA A 277 -12.29 14.90 -14.38
C ALA A 277 -12.47 14.68 -12.87
N GLN A 278 -12.97 15.70 -12.17
CA GLN A 278 -13.18 15.67 -10.72
C GLN A 278 -14.28 14.70 -10.25
N ILE A 279 -15.10 14.17 -11.15
CA ILE A 279 -16.26 13.35 -10.78
C ILE A 279 -15.88 11.87 -10.87
N PHE A 280 -15.84 11.20 -9.73
CA PHE A 280 -15.65 9.75 -9.68
C PHE A 280 -16.99 9.02 -9.82
N THR A 281 -17.07 8.10 -10.79
CA THR A 281 -18.32 7.41 -11.16
C THR A 281 -18.32 5.91 -10.89
N ASP A 282 -17.16 5.28 -10.98
CA ASP A 282 -17.03 3.83 -10.90
C ASP A 282 -15.63 3.40 -10.49
N LEU A 283 -15.57 2.29 -9.77
CA LEU A 283 -14.35 1.62 -9.33
C LEU A 283 -14.32 0.22 -9.93
N THR A 284 -13.21 -0.17 -10.54
CA THR A 284 -13.03 -1.55 -11.01
C THR A 284 -11.98 -2.26 -10.16
N LEU A 285 -12.39 -3.31 -9.47
CA LEU A 285 -11.51 -4.17 -8.68
C LEU A 285 -11.16 -5.44 -9.46
N ARG A 286 -9.89 -5.81 -9.44
CA ARG A 286 -9.40 -7.10 -9.95
C ARG A 286 -9.43 -8.11 -8.81
N LEU A 287 -10.18 -9.19 -8.99
CA LEU A 287 -10.35 -10.24 -8.00
C LEU A 287 -9.65 -11.53 -8.46
N PRO A 288 -9.31 -12.43 -7.54
CA PRO A 288 -8.79 -13.75 -7.89
C PRO A 288 -9.67 -14.48 -8.91
N PRO A 289 -9.10 -15.34 -9.78
CA PRO A 289 -9.82 -15.96 -10.88
C PRO A 289 -10.97 -16.87 -10.43
N THR A 290 -10.89 -17.41 -9.23
CA THR A 290 -11.86 -18.33 -8.61
C THR A 290 -12.77 -17.65 -7.58
N ALA A 291 -12.74 -16.32 -7.51
CA ALA A 291 -13.61 -15.55 -6.65
C ALA A 291 -15.09 -15.77 -7.01
N HIS A 292 -15.92 -15.99 -6.00
CA HIS A 292 -17.36 -16.18 -6.10
C HIS A 292 -18.07 -15.59 -4.88
N SER A 293 -19.40 -15.65 -4.85
CA SER A 293 -20.21 -15.09 -3.76
C SER A 293 -19.89 -13.62 -3.44
N VAL A 294 -19.63 -12.84 -4.49
CA VAL A 294 -19.24 -11.43 -4.34
C VAL A 294 -20.43 -10.61 -3.82
N TYR A 295 -20.19 -9.80 -2.80
CA TYR A 295 -21.17 -8.86 -2.26
C TYR A 295 -20.61 -7.45 -2.18
N TYR A 296 -21.52 -6.48 -2.31
CA TYR A 296 -21.21 -5.05 -2.26
C TYR A 296 -22.35 -4.32 -1.58
N TYR A 297 -22.08 -3.73 -0.43
CA TYR A 297 -23.06 -2.98 0.34
C TYR A 297 -22.43 -1.72 0.93
N ASP A 298 -23.26 -0.74 1.26
CA ASP A 298 -22.86 0.43 2.03
C ASP A 298 -23.47 0.39 3.43
N THR A 299 -23.23 1.42 4.22
CA THR A 299 -23.70 1.51 5.61
C THR A 299 -25.21 1.35 5.77
N ILE A 300 -26.00 1.62 4.72
CA ILE A 300 -27.46 1.55 4.73
C ILE A 300 -28.02 0.34 3.96
N GLY A 301 -27.16 -0.54 3.46
CA GLY A 301 -27.54 -1.83 2.90
C GLY A 301 -27.02 -2.09 1.49
N ASN A 302 -27.64 -3.04 0.81
CA ASN A 302 -27.14 -3.53 -0.48
C ASN A 302 -27.11 -2.42 -1.55
N VAL A 303 -26.06 -2.41 -2.37
CA VAL A 303 -25.92 -1.52 -3.53
C VAL A 303 -25.95 -2.38 -4.79
N SER A 304 -27.08 -2.35 -5.51
CA SER A 304 -27.31 -3.21 -6.67
C SER A 304 -26.56 -2.76 -7.94
N THR A 305 -25.90 -1.61 -7.91
CA THR A 305 -25.15 -1.05 -9.05
C THR A 305 -23.72 -1.59 -9.09
N SER A 306 -23.59 -2.91 -9.10
CA SER A 306 -22.32 -3.63 -9.29
C SER A 306 -22.44 -4.65 -10.42
N LYS A 307 -21.32 -5.00 -11.03
CA LYS A 307 -21.24 -6.01 -12.08
C LYS A 307 -19.98 -6.82 -11.89
N PHE A 308 -20.15 -8.08 -11.48
CA PHE A 308 -19.06 -9.03 -11.39
C PHE A 308 -18.95 -9.85 -12.67
N ARG A 309 -17.76 -9.88 -13.26
CA ARG A 309 -17.37 -10.79 -14.34
C ARG A 309 -16.41 -11.80 -13.74
N ALA A 310 -16.88 -13.03 -13.56
CA ALA A 310 -16.08 -14.10 -12.99
C ALA A 310 -14.82 -14.34 -13.84
N GLY A 311 -13.71 -14.61 -13.15
CA GLY A 311 -12.47 -15.02 -13.77
C GLY A 311 -12.52 -16.47 -14.25
N SER A 312 -11.38 -16.95 -14.76
CA SER A 312 -11.25 -18.33 -15.19
C SER A 312 -9.82 -18.83 -15.02
N THR A 313 -9.68 -20.11 -14.68
CA THR A 313 -8.41 -20.84 -14.67
C THR A 313 -8.40 -21.90 -15.79
N PRO A 314 -7.23 -22.40 -16.22
CA PRO A 314 -7.16 -23.47 -17.22
C PRO A 314 -7.93 -24.73 -16.82
N GLU A 315 -8.03 -25.02 -15.52
CA GLU A 315 -8.80 -26.17 -15.00
C GLU A 315 -10.30 -25.95 -15.10
N THR A 316 -10.79 -24.76 -14.71
CA THR A 316 -12.22 -24.42 -14.83
C THR A 316 -12.64 -24.24 -16.29
N ALA A 317 -11.75 -23.77 -17.16
CA ALA A 317 -11.97 -23.65 -18.60
C ALA A 317 -12.21 -25.01 -19.29
N LYS A 318 -11.64 -26.11 -18.78
CA LYS A 318 -11.87 -27.47 -19.30
C LYS A 318 -13.25 -28.02 -18.94
N SER A 319 -13.83 -27.55 -17.84
CA SER A 319 -15.14 -28.00 -17.32
C SER A 319 -16.31 -27.16 -17.88
N SER A 320 -16.03 -25.92 -18.30
CA SER A 320 -17.03 -25.00 -18.83
C SER A 320 -17.45 -25.35 -20.27
N LYS A 321 -18.77 -25.40 -20.53
CA LYS A 321 -19.33 -25.50 -21.89
C LYS A 321 -19.18 -24.21 -22.71
N VAL A 322 -18.71 -23.12 -22.10
CA VAL A 322 -18.48 -21.82 -22.75
C VAL A 322 -17.01 -21.69 -23.14
N ARG A 323 -16.70 -21.20 -24.35
CA ARG A 323 -15.32 -20.92 -24.79
C ARG A 323 -14.66 -19.98 -23.79
N THR A 324 -13.84 -20.54 -22.93
CA THR A 324 -13.09 -19.80 -21.92
C THR A 324 -11.63 -19.69 -22.39
N SER A 325 -10.93 -18.63 -21.99
CA SER A 325 -9.52 -18.44 -22.35
C SER A 325 -8.67 -19.60 -21.80
N PRO A 326 -7.65 -20.10 -22.53
CA PRO A 326 -6.71 -21.09 -22.01
C PRO A 326 -5.75 -20.51 -20.96
N ARG A 327 -5.82 -19.20 -20.69
CA ARG A 327 -5.00 -18.49 -19.69
C ARG A 327 -5.80 -18.25 -18.41
N THR A 328 -5.10 -18.11 -17.28
CA THR A 328 -5.66 -17.52 -16.06
C THR A 328 -6.14 -16.09 -16.34
N VAL A 329 -7.42 -15.84 -16.09
CA VAL A 329 -8.06 -14.53 -16.25
C VAL A 329 -8.61 -14.13 -14.89
N GLU A 330 -8.17 -12.97 -14.40
CA GLU A 330 -8.68 -12.39 -13.16
C GLU A 330 -10.17 -12.07 -13.26
N GLY A 331 -10.87 -12.14 -12.14
CA GLY A 331 -12.23 -11.63 -12.04
C GLY A 331 -12.24 -10.10 -12.09
N LEU A 332 -13.26 -9.51 -12.70
CA LEU A 332 -13.44 -8.06 -12.76
C LEU A 332 -14.74 -7.67 -12.06
N LEU A 333 -14.63 -6.91 -10.98
CA LEU A 333 -15.76 -6.36 -10.25
C LEU A 333 -15.86 -4.86 -10.51
N GLU A 334 -16.87 -4.46 -11.29
CA GLU A 334 -17.23 -3.05 -11.47
C GLU A 334 -18.20 -2.63 -10.38
N LEU A 335 -17.88 -1.55 -9.67
CA LEU A 335 -18.67 -0.99 -8.58
C LEU A 335 -19.06 0.44 -8.93
N LYS A 336 -20.35 0.76 -8.82
CA LYS A 336 -20.83 2.13 -8.95
C LYS A 336 -21.44 2.57 -7.63
N PRO A 337 -20.86 3.60 -6.98
CA PRO A 337 -21.46 4.21 -5.80
C PRO A 337 -22.89 4.71 -6.05
N ARG A 338 -23.67 4.88 -4.98
CA ARG A 338 -25.07 5.38 -5.08
C ARG A 338 -25.17 6.78 -5.69
N TYR A 339 -24.14 7.59 -5.52
CA TYR A 339 -24.03 8.95 -6.03
C TYR A 339 -22.63 9.19 -6.62
N PRO A 340 -22.49 10.08 -7.62
CA PRO A 340 -21.17 10.48 -8.10
C PRO A 340 -20.38 11.14 -6.97
N ILE A 341 -19.11 10.79 -6.81
CA ILE A 341 -18.27 11.33 -5.73
C ILE A 341 -17.49 12.51 -6.29
N LEU A 342 -17.92 13.73 -5.95
CA LEU A 342 -17.22 14.97 -6.29
C LEU A 342 -16.14 15.29 -5.26
N GLY A 343 -15.25 16.25 -5.56
CA GLY A 343 -14.18 16.63 -4.65
C GLY A 343 -14.69 17.03 -3.26
N GLY A 344 -14.05 16.47 -2.24
CA GLY A 344 -14.41 16.60 -0.83
C GLY A 344 -15.54 15.67 -0.35
N TRP A 345 -16.14 14.86 -1.23
CA TRP A 345 -17.17 13.89 -0.83
C TRP A 345 -16.54 12.57 -0.41
N ASN A 346 -17.20 11.89 0.52
CA ASN A 346 -16.78 10.59 1.06
C ASN A 346 -17.81 9.52 0.69
N TYR A 347 -17.38 8.27 0.63
CA TYR A 347 -18.24 7.11 0.41
C TYR A 347 -17.65 5.89 1.10
N SER A 348 -18.33 5.43 2.16
CA SER A 348 -17.93 4.24 2.93
C SER A 348 -18.73 3.03 2.45
N PHE A 349 -18.03 1.95 2.11
CA PHE A 349 -18.67 0.74 1.60
C PHE A 349 -17.85 -0.50 1.92
N VAL A 350 -18.51 -1.66 1.80
CA VAL A 350 -17.90 -2.96 2.01
C VAL A 350 -18.00 -3.78 0.74
N VAL A 351 -16.90 -4.42 0.39
CA VAL A 351 -16.83 -5.41 -0.69
C VAL A 351 -16.27 -6.68 -0.10
N GLY A 352 -16.86 -7.83 -0.43
CA GLY A 352 -16.25 -9.10 -0.08
C GLY A 352 -16.57 -10.19 -1.08
N TRP A 353 -15.78 -11.26 -1.01
CA TRP A 353 -15.88 -12.42 -1.88
C TRP A 353 -15.33 -13.66 -1.18
N ASP A 354 -15.79 -14.81 -1.63
CA ASP A 354 -15.24 -16.11 -1.26
C ASP A 354 -14.33 -16.64 -2.37
N MET A 355 -13.34 -17.42 -1.98
CA MET A 355 -12.54 -18.23 -2.90
C MET A 355 -12.25 -19.61 -2.30
N PRO A 356 -12.08 -20.66 -3.12
CA PRO A 356 -11.66 -21.96 -2.65
C PRO A 356 -10.36 -21.88 -1.83
N LEU A 357 -10.34 -22.54 -0.68
CA LEU A 357 -9.19 -22.48 0.22
C LEU A 357 -7.92 -23.06 -0.42
N GLY A 358 -8.06 -24.05 -1.30
CA GLY A 358 -6.94 -24.67 -2.02
C GLY A 358 -6.15 -23.71 -2.91
N ASP A 359 -6.72 -22.56 -3.29
CA ASP A 359 -6.02 -21.55 -4.08
C ASP A 359 -5.07 -20.70 -3.23
N ALA A 360 -5.35 -20.53 -1.93
CA ALA A 360 -4.53 -19.77 -0.99
C ALA A 360 -3.74 -20.62 0.00
N LEU A 361 -4.15 -21.87 0.25
CA LEU A 361 -3.58 -22.71 1.28
C LEU A 361 -2.82 -23.88 0.66
N LYS A 362 -1.57 -24.07 1.07
CA LYS A 362 -0.80 -25.28 0.82
C LYS A 362 -0.52 -26.01 2.12
N THR A 363 -0.74 -27.30 2.12
CA THR A 363 -0.53 -28.17 3.29
C THR A 363 0.67 -29.07 3.04
N ASP A 364 1.64 -29.02 3.96
CA ASP A 364 2.66 -30.05 4.09
C ASP A 364 2.12 -31.16 5.00
N VAL A 365 1.81 -32.29 4.39
CA VAL A 365 1.24 -33.46 5.07
C VAL A 365 2.25 -34.11 6.02
N ALA A 366 3.55 -34.07 5.70
CA ALA A 366 4.57 -34.69 6.54
C ALA A 366 4.82 -33.87 7.81
N ALA A 367 4.80 -32.54 7.70
CA ALA A 367 5.02 -31.62 8.82
C ALA A 367 3.72 -31.18 9.54
N VAL A 368 2.53 -31.57 9.05
CA VAL A 368 1.22 -31.08 9.53
C VAL A 368 1.15 -29.54 9.54
N LYS A 369 1.87 -28.90 8.61
CA LYS A 369 2.09 -27.46 8.54
C LYS A 369 1.31 -26.89 7.36
N ASN A 370 0.55 -25.85 7.59
CA ASN A 370 -0.22 -25.15 6.58
C ASN A 370 0.40 -23.79 6.30
N VAL A 371 0.55 -23.44 5.03
CA VAL A 371 1.03 -22.13 4.57
C VAL A 371 -0.07 -21.45 3.80
N LEU A 372 -0.61 -20.38 4.37
CA LEU A 372 -1.66 -19.54 3.82
C LEU A 372 -1.04 -18.32 3.14
N ALA A 373 -1.48 -18.04 1.93
CA ALA A 373 -1.14 -16.85 1.15
C ALA A 373 -2.33 -15.88 1.14
N VAL A 374 -2.16 -14.68 1.71
CA VAL A 374 -3.20 -13.65 1.73
C VAL A 374 -2.65 -12.35 1.13
N PRO A 375 -3.29 -11.77 0.10
CA PRO A 375 -2.89 -10.46 -0.41
C PRO A 375 -3.18 -9.37 0.63
N PHE A 376 -2.22 -8.47 0.87
CA PHE A 376 -2.34 -7.42 1.88
C PHE A 376 -3.48 -6.43 1.58
N LEU A 377 -3.60 -6.03 0.32
CA LEU A 377 -4.70 -5.20 -0.21
C LEU A 377 -4.99 -5.56 -1.66
N THR A 378 -6.09 -5.06 -2.23
CA THR A 378 -6.36 -5.15 -3.68
C THR A 378 -5.80 -3.90 -4.33
N GLY A 379 -4.77 -4.07 -5.17
CA GLY A 379 -4.13 -2.96 -5.86
C GLY A 379 -5.07 -2.32 -6.89
N VAL A 380 -5.27 -1.01 -6.76
CA VAL A 380 -5.94 -0.18 -7.77
C VAL A 380 -4.99 0.94 -8.14
N LYS A 381 -4.77 1.11 -9.43
CA LYS A 381 -3.87 2.14 -9.95
C LYS A 381 -4.34 3.53 -9.48
N ASP A 382 -3.39 4.35 -9.04
CA ASP A 382 -3.59 5.73 -8.60
C ASP A 382 -4.58 5.88 -7.42
N LEU A 383 -4.89 4.79 -6.71
CA LEU A 383 -5.64 4.80 -5.45
C LEU A 383 -4.66 4.55 -4.29
N VAL A 384 -4.56 5.52 -3.39
CA VAL A 384 -3.71 5.44 -2.19
C VAL A 384 -4.57 5.12 -0.97
N ALA A 385 -3.98 4.47 0.03
CA ALA A 385 -4.63 4.22 1.31
C ALA A 385 -3.79 4.80 2.45
N ASP A 386 -4.38 5.68 3.25
CA ASP A 386 -3.70 6.35 4.36
C ASP A 386 -3.41 5.35 5.48
N ASP A 387 -4.42 4.59 5.89
CA ASP A 387 -4.32 3.55 6.90
C ASP A 387 -4.85 2.21 6.38
N VAL A 388 -4.01 1.17 6.39
CA VAL A 388 -4.40 -0.20 6.04
C VAL A 388 -4.25 -1.13 7.24
N GLU A 389 -5.32 -1.85 7.55
CA GLU A 389 -5.35 -2.89 8.57
C GLU A 389 -5.77 -4.22 7.93
N LEU A 390 -4.86 -5.19 7.89
CA LEU A 390 -5.16 -6.58 7.50
C LEU A 390 -5.35 -7.43 8.76
N LYS A 391 -6.51 -8.03 8.90
CA LYS A 391 -6.85 -8.99 9.94
C LYS A 391 -7.04 -10.39 9.36
N ILE A 392 -6.09 -11.29 9.62
CA ILE A 392 -6.16 -12.70 9.22
C ILE A 392 -6.72 -13.51 10.38
N VAL A 393 -7.89 -14.13 10.19
CA VAL A 393 -8.56 -14.99 11.19
C VAL A 393 -8.34 -16.45 10.81
N LEU A 394 -7.55 -17.14 11.62
CA LEU A 394 -7.20 -18.55 11.44
C LEU A 394 -8.31 -19.47 12.00
N PRO A 395 -8.35 -20.77 11.63
CA PRO A 395 -9.26 -21.71 12.24
C PRO A 395 -9.02 -21.83 13.76
N GLU A 396 -10.09 -22.15 14.50
CA GLU A 396 -10.02 -22.42 15.94
C GLU A 396 -9.00 -23.53 16.23
N ALA A 397 -8.23 -23.40 17.31
CA ALA A 397 -7.17 -24.34 17.68
C ALA A 397 -5.96 -24.44 16.71
N ALA A 398 -5.79 -23.48 15.78
CA ALA A 398 -4.52 -23.29 15.08
C ALA A 398 -3.38 -22.95 16.07
N ARG A 399 -2.19 -23.53 15.84
CA ARG A 399 -0.99 -23.39 16.70
C ARG A 399 0.23 -22.99 15.89
N ASP A 400 1.29 -22.57 16.58
CA ASP A 400 2.61 -22.29 16.00
C ASP A 400 2.53 -21.32 14.81
N VAL A 401 1.90 -20.17 15.05
CA VAL A 401 1.60 -19.19 14.02
C VAL A 401 2.84 -18.33 13.73
N GLU A 402 3.34 -18.42 12.51
CA GLU A 402 4.47 -17.63 11.99
C GLU A 402 3.99 -16.74 10.84
N VAL A 403 4.43 -15.48 10.81
CA VAL A 403 4.00 -14.48 9.82
C VAL A 403 5.21 -14.00 9.03
N PHE A 404 5.11 -14.01 7.71
CA PHE A 404 6.13 -13.53 6.80
C PHE A 404 5.55 -12.40 5.95
N THR A 405 6.08 -11.19 6.14
CA THR A 405 5.68 -9.99 5.39
C THR A 405 6.69 -9.70 4.28
N PRO A 406 6.25 -9.34 3.06
CA PRO A 406 7.16 -9.07 1.94
C PRO A 406 7.78 -7.66 1.99
N PHE A 407 7.27 -6.79 2.87
CA PHE A 407 7.76 -5.43 3.12
C PHE A 407 7.70 -5.11 4.62
N ALA A 408 8.32 -3.99 5.01
CA ALA A 408 8.29 -3.50 6.38
C ALA A 408 6.88 -2.98 6.75
N VAL A 409 6.36 -3.50 7.86
CA VAL A 409 5.04 -3.15 8.43
C VAL A 409 5.21 -2.41 9.75
N ASP A 410 4.22 -1.61 10.13
CA ASP A 410 4.32 -0.75 11.31
C ASP A 410 4.05 -1.53 12.60
N SER A 411 3.13 -2.50 12.55
CA SER A 411 2.89 -3.40 13.67
C SER A 411 2.27 -4.73 13.24
N ILE A 412 2.57 -5.77 14.01
CA ILE A 412 1.93 -7.09 13.94
C ILE A 412 1.44 -7.41 15.35
N THR A 413 0.14 -7.67 15.48
CA THR A 413 -0.49 -7.98 16.77
C THR A 413 -1.28 -9.28 16.69
N HIS A 414 -1.14 -10.10 17.73
CA HIS A 414 -1.88 -11.34 17.88
C HIS A 414 -3.06 -11.12 18.83
N SER A 415 -4.25 -11.52 18.39
CA SER A 415 -5.48 -11.39 19.16
C SER A 415 -6.33 -12.66 19.03
N MET A 416 -7.39 -12.74 19.82
CA MET A 416 -8.36 -13.83 19.73
C MET A 416 -9.68 -13.29 19.18
N HIS A 417 -10.14 -13.85 18.08
CA HIS A 417 -11.43 -13.54 17.47
C HIS A 417 -12.45 -14.61 17.87
N ARG A 418 -13.67 -14.22 18.20
CA ARG A 418 -14.76 -15.15 18.53
C ARG A 418 -15.91 -14.90 17.58
N THR A 419 -16.30 -15.94 16.85
CA THR A 419 -17.46 -15.95 15.96
C THR A 419 -18.35 -17.16 16.28
N TYR A 420 -19.30 -17.45 15.40
CA TYR A 420 -20.26 -18.53 15.56
C TYR A 420 -19.57 -19.90 15.73
N LEU A 421 -20.10 -20.69 16.67
CA LEU A 421 -19.65 -22.05 16.97
C LEU A 421 -18.16 -22.14 17.36
N ASP A 422 -17.59 -21.06 17.90
CA ASP A 422 -16.26 -21.10 18.50
C ASP A 422 -16.38 -21.33 20.02
N SER A 423 -15.53 -22.20 20.56
CA SER A 423 -15.50 -22.54 21.99
C SER A 423 -14.31 -21.91 22.72
N ILE A 424 -13.13 -22.02 22.13
CA ILE A 424 -11.86 -21.48 22.60
C ILE A 424 -11.63 -20.09 21.98
N GLY A 425 -12.05 -19.93 20.72
CA GLY A 425 -11.78 -18.76 19.88
C GLY A 425 -10.74 -19.04 18.80
N ARG A 426 -10.71 -18.16 17.82
CA ARG A 426 -9.86 -18.21 16.63
C ARG A 426 -8.66 -17.29 16.79
N PRO A 427 -7.42 -17.79 16.67
CA PRO A 427 -6.24 -16.93 16.59
C PRO A 427 -6.38 -15.97 15.41
N ALA A 428 -6.17 -14.67 15.67
CA ALA A 428 -6.24 -13.63 14.66
C ALA A 428 -4.97 -12.79 14.67
N ILE A 429 -4.46 -12.47 13.48
CA ILE A 429 -3.25 -11.68 13.27
C ILE A 429 -3.69 -10.37 12.64
N THR A 430 -3.34 -9.25 13.26
CA THR A 430 -3.64 -7.91 12.74
C THR A 430 -2.34 -7.21 12.37
N ILE A 431 -2.21 -6.87 11.10
CA ILE A 431 -1.04 -6.23 10.50
C ILE A 431 -1.45 -4.83 10.07
N LYS A 432 -0.72 -3.82 10.51
CA LYS A 432 -1.01 -2.41 10.19
C LYS A 432 0.12 -1.79 9.38
N LYS A 433 -0.26 -1.00 8.39
CA LYS A 433 0.66 -0.16 7.63
C LYS A 433 0.00 1.13 7.17
N ALA A 434 0.65 2.25 7.43
CA ALA A 434 0.27 3.55 6.91
C ALA A 434 0.85 3.79 5.50
N HIS A 435 0.24 4.71 4.77
CA HIS A 435 0.70 5.21 3.47
C HIS A 435 0.93 4.09 2.44
N CYS A 436 -0.12 3.34 2.14
CA CYS A 436 -0.08 2.25 1.18
C CYS A 436 -0.47 2.68 -0.23
N THR A 437 0.10 1.99 -1.21
CA THR A 437 -0.10 2.18 -2.65
C THR A 437 -0.33 0.82 -3.30
N GLU A 438 -0.56 0.78 -4.62
CA GLU A 438 -0.68 -0.48 -5.36
C GLU A 438 0.55 -1.41 -5.22
N ASN A 439 1.75 -0.86 -5.00
CA ASN A 439 2.97 -1.65 -4.79
C ASN A 439 2.91 -2.52 -3.52
N HIS A 440 2.03 -2.17 -2.58
CA HIS A 440 1.78 -2.93 -1.36
C HIS A 440 0.74 -4.04 -1.55
N ALA A 441 0.20 -4.23 -2.76
CA ALA A 441 -0.69 -5.34 -3.11
C ALA A 441 0.07 -6.68 -3.22
N GLN A 442 0.92 -6.98 -2.25
CA GLN A 442 1.75 -8.18 -2.20
C GLN A 442 1.17 -9.20 -1.21
N THR A 443 1.59 -10.44 -1.37
CA THR A 443 1.10 -11.56 -0.57
C THR A 443 1.87 -11.68 0.73
N ILE A 444 1.14 -11.77 1.84
CA ILE A 444 1.64 -12.13 3.15
C ILE A 444 1.45 -13.64 3.33
N TYR A 445 2.48 -14.29 3.83
CA TYR A 445 2.44 -15.72 4.11
C TYR A 445 2.29 -15.96 5.61
N VAL A 446 1.30 -16.78 5.98
CA VAL A 446 1.07 -17.20 7.36
C VAL A 446 1.21 -18.71 7.44
N SER A 447 2.09 -19.15 8.31
CA SER A 447 2.34 -20.55 8.58
C SER A 447 1.69 -20.93 9.91
N TYR A 448 1.00 -22.08 9.96
CA TYR A 448 0.41 -22.60 11.20
C TYR A 448 0.21 -24.11 11.17
N THR A 449 0.22 -24.72 12.35
CA THR A 449 -0.09 -26.14 12.56
C THR A 449 -1.58 -26.31 12.81
N TYR A 450 -2.22 -27.25 12.10
CA TYR A 450 -3.64 -27.58 12.30
C TYR A 450 -3.89 -29.09 12.12
N PRO A 451 -3.87 -29.87 13.22
CA PRO A 451 -4.05 -31.32 13.14
C PRO A 451 -5.53 -31.68 12.95
N VAL A 452 -5.80 -32.84 12.36
CA VAL A 452 -7.16 -33.34 12.10
C VAL A 452 -8.02 -33.44 13.36
N SER A 453 -7.41 -33.71 14.52
CA SER A 453 -8.10 -33.68 15.82
C SER A 453 -8.76 -32.34 16.13
N SER A 454 -8.15 -31.23 15.68
CA SER A 454 -8.70 -29.88 15.86
C SER A 454 -9.92 -29.65 14.96
N LEU A 455 -9.98 -30.30 13.80
CA LEU A 455 -11.16 -30.25 12.93
C LEU A 455 -12.39 -30.83 13.63
N LEU A 456 -12.25 -31.95 14.35
CA LEU A 456 -13.34 -32.62 15.07
C LEU A 456 -13.80 -31.89 16.34
N HIS A 457 -13.02 -30.94 16.85
CA HIS A 457 -13.34 -30.22 18.08
C HIS A 457 -14.70 -29.51 18.03
N LYS A 458 -15.01 -28.86 16.90
CA LYS A 458 -16.28 -28.15 16.69
C LYS A 458 -17.50 -29.08 16.76
N PRO A 459 -17.62 -30.14 15.92
CA PRO A 459 -18.72 -31.10 16.04
C PRO A 459 -18.83 -31.74 17.43
N LEU A 460 -17.71 -32.11 18.05
CA LEU A 460 -17.71 -32.75 19.37
C LEU A 460 -18.23 -31.79 20.45
N THR A 461 -17.91 -30.50 20.37
CA THR A 461 -18.40 -29.49 21.31
C THR A 461 -19.92 -29.32 21.18
N VAL A 462 -20.43 -29.22 19.95
CA VAL A 462 -21.89 -29.15 19.70
C VAL A 462 -22.59 -30.41 20.19
N ALA A 463 -22.04 -31.59 19.87
CA ALA A 463 -22.58 -32.87 20.33
C ALA A 463 -22.59 -32.96 21.87
N GLY A 464 -21.53 -32.48 22.53
CA GLY A 464 -21.43 -32.44 23.99
C GLY A 464 -22.49 -31.55 24.64
N VAL A 465 -22.76 -30.36 24.07
CA VAL A 465 -23.82 -29.47 24.56
C VAL A 465 -25.21 -30.10 24.40
N VAL A 466 -25.49 -30.68 23.23
CA VAL A 466 -26.76 -31.35 22.95
C VAL A 466 -26.95 -32.56 23.88
N LEU A 467 -25.93 -33.39 24.05
CA LEU A 467 -25.95 -34.53 24.97
C LEU A 467 -26.14 -34.10 26.42
N GLY A 468 -25.48 -33.00 26.83
CA GLY A 468 -25.67 -32.40 28.15
C GLY A 468 -27.12 -32.00 28.42
N LEU A 469 -27.81 -31.44 27.41
CA LEU A 469 -29.22 -31.08 27.51
C LEU A 469 -30.11 -32.33 27.66
N PHE A 470 -29.84 -33.40 26.92
CA PHE A 470 -30.55 -34.67 27.10
C PHE A 470 -30.31 -35.28 28.48
N MET A 471 -29.07 -35.29 28.96
CA MET A 471 -28.72 -35.80 30.29
C MET A 471 -29.36 -34.98 31.41
N LEU A 472 -29.41 -33.65 31.28
CA LEU A 472 -30.12 -32.77 32.21
C LEU A 472 -31.62 -33.07 32.21
N GLY A 473 -32.24 -33.24 31.04
CA GLY A 473 -33.64 -33.63 30.94
C GLY A 473 -33.94 -34.99 31.59
N LEU A 474 -33.07 -35.97 31.39
CA LEU A 474 -33.17 -37.28 32.06
C LEU A 474 -33.01 -37.15 33.58
N GLY A 475 -32.10 -36.31 34.05
CA GLY A 475 -31.88 -36.04 35.46
C GLY A 475 -33.09 -35.37 36.11
N LEU A 476 -33.59 -34.28 35.52
CA LEU A 476 -34.75 -33.53 36.02
C LEU A 476 -36.01 -34.40 36.08
N ARG A 477 -36.19 -35.33 35.13
CA ARG A 477 -37.31 -36.29 35.16
C ARG A 477 -37.23 -37.26 36.35
N ARG A 478 -36.03 -37.54 36.87
CA ARG A 478 -35.85 -38.42 38.04
C ARG A 478 -35.95 -37.69 39.38
N VAL A 479 -36.03 -36.37 39.39
CA VAL A 479 -36.28 -35.59 40.60
C VAL A 479 -37.79 -35.55 40.85
N ASP A 480 -38.21 -36.09 41.99
CA ASP A 480 -39.60 -36.03 42.44
C ASP A 480 -39.83 -34.68 43.15
N TYR A 481 -40.67 -33.84 42.56
CA TYR A 481 -41.02 -32.51 43.08
C TYR A 481 -42.32 -32.54 43.92
N SER A 482 -42.85 -33.71 44.26
CA SER A 482 -44.08 -33.80 45.06
C SER A 482 -43.86 -33.41 46.53
N ILE A 483 -44.72 -32.54 47.06
CA ILE A 483 -44.63 -32.02 48.44
C ILE A 483 -45.24 -32.98 49.45
N GLU A 484 -46.28 -33.73 49.06
CA GLU A 484 -46.83 -34.84 49.85
C GLU A 484 -46.63 -36.14 49.09
N ARG A 485 -45.86 -37.06 49.69
CA ARG A 485 -45.82 -38.46 49.25
C ARG A 485 -47.15 -39.12 49.58
N LYS A 486 -48.06 -39.20 48.61
CA LYS A 486 -49.20 -40.11 48.71
C LYS A 486 -48.67 -41.54 48.81
N LYS A 487 -48.92 -42.15 49.97
CA LYS A 487 -48.54 -43.52 50.34
C LYS A 487 -49.10 -44.56 49.40
#